data_AF-A0A438C0P2-F1
#
_entry.id   AF-A0A438C0P2-F1
#
_cell.length_a   1.000
_cell.length_b   1.000
_cell.length_c   1.000
_cell.angle_alpha   90.00
_cell.angle_beta   90.00
_cell.angle_gamma   90.00
#
_symmetry.space_group_name_H-M   'P 1'
#
loop_
_entity.id
_entity.type
_entity.pdbx_description
1 polymer ?
#
loop_
_entity_poly.entity_id
_entity_poly.type
_entity_poly.pdbx_seq_one_letter_code
_entity_poly.pdbx_strand_id
1 'polypeptide(L)'
;MKVFVIMLVLMCMTKVNNLPVNILPVAYTGQSHGQSSYSSDDLPKTVVMSLPQGSTVRSMDFHPVQQILLLVGTNMGDIMVWDLGSRERLAIKNFKVWELASCSMALQTSLANDYLASVNRVMWSPDGTLFGVAYSKHIVHLYSYHNGDDLRNHLEIEAHVGSVNDLAFSYPNKLCVVTCGEDRFIKVWDANTGSKQYTFEGHEAPVYSVCPHHKENIQVLSFWIV
;
A
#
# COMPACT_ATOMS: atom_id res chain seq x y z
N MET A 1 -8.26 15.77 26.56
CA MET A 1 -7.99 16.58 25.34
C MET A 1 -7.13 15.70 24.44
N LYS A 2 -7.70 15.11 23.38
CA LYS A 2 -6.91 14.31 22.43
C LYS A 2 -6.15 15.30 21.54
N VAL A 3 -4.83 15.35 21.71
CA VAL A 3 -3.97 16.19 20.86
C VAL A 3 -3.83 15.47 19.53
N PHE A 4 -4.44 16.00 18.48
CA PHE A 4 -4.23 15.53 17.12
C PHE A 4 -2.89 16.08 16.64
N VAL A 5 -1.86 15.24 16.60
CA VAL A 5 -0.57 15.64 16.03
C VAL A 5 -0.61 15.30 14.54
N ILE A 6 -0.96 16.28 13.71
CA ILE A 6 -0.68 16.21 12.27
C ILE A 6 0.80 16.55 12.11
N MET A 7 1.65 15.53 12.04
CA MET A 7 3.05 15.73 11.67
C MET A 7 3.16 15.70 10.14
N LEU A 8 3.26 16.88 9.54
CA LEU A 8 3.52 17.00 8.10
C LEU A 8 5.02 16.82 7.88
N VAL A 9 5.43 15.64 7.39
CA VAL A 9 6.82 15.45 6.96
C VAL A 9 6.91 15.90 5.50
N LEU A 10 7.44 17.11 5.29
CA LEU A 10 7.82 17.56 3.96
C LEU A 10 9.12 16.85 3.56
N MET A 11 9.02 15.76 2.79
CA MET A 11 10.18 15.25 2.08
C MET A 11 10.43 16.19 0.88
N CYS A 12 11.29 17.19 1.07
CA CYS A 12 11.66 18.14 0.03
C CYS A 12 12.48 17.43 -1.06
N MET A 13 11.90 17.28 -2.25
CA MET A 13 12.56 16.69 -3.42
C MET A 13 13.31 17.77 -4.20
N THR A 14 14.63 17.63 -4.36
CA THR A 14 15.37 18.47 -5.32
C THR A 14 15.07 18.03 -6.74
N LYS A 15 14.48 18.96 -7.51
CA LYS A 15 14.25 18.96 -8.97
C LYS A 15 14.97 17.83 -9.74
N VAL A 16 14.26 16.75 -10.07
CA VAL A 16 14.73 15.78 -11.08
C VAL A 16 14.05 16.09 -12.40
N ASN A 17 14.87 16.25 -13.43
CA ASN A 17 14.49 16.69 -14.76
C ASN A 17 13.36 15.85 -15.37
N ASN A 18 12.37 16.56 -15.91
CA ASN A 18 11.23 16.05 -16.66
C ASN A 18 11.63 15.00 -17.71
N LEU A 19 11.05 13.81 -17.61
CA LEU A 19 10.65 13.06 -18.80
C LEU A 19 9.14 13.25 -18.95
N PRO A 20 8.64 13.68 -20.12
CA PRO A 20 7.21 13.87 -20.31
C PRO A 20 6.55 12.48 -20.37
N VAL A 21 5.87 12.09 -19.30
CA VAL A 21 4.81 11.09 -19.43
C VAL A 21 3.69 11.80 -20.19
N ASN A 22 3.68 11.64 -21.51
CA ASN A 22 2.57 12.06 -22.37
C ASN A 22 1.35 11.22 -22.01
N ILE A 23 0.65 11.62 -20.95
CA ILE A 23 -0.75 11.28 -20.75
C ILE A 23 -1.51 12.15 -21.75
N LEU A 24 -1.69 11.64 -22.97
CA LEU A 24 -2.67 12.22 -23.86
C LEU A 24 -4.03 12.07 -23.17
N PRO A 25 -4.76 13.16 -22.89
CA PRO A 25 -6.11 13.03 -22.40
C PRO A 25 -6.90 12.27 -23.45
N VAL A 26 -7.55 11.18 -23.04
CA VAL A 26 -8.56 10.53 -23.87
C VAL A 26 -9.64 11.58 -24.10
N ALA A 27 -9.67 12.13 -25.32
CA ALA A 27 -10.64 13.12 -25.71
C ALA A 27 -12.01 12.44 -25.79
N TYR A 28 -12.85 12.64 -24.76
CA TYR A 28 -14.27 12.45 -24.91
C TYR A 28 -14.78 13.50 -25.90
N THR A 29 -15.11 13.08 -27.11
CA THR A 29 -15.78 13.94 -28.08
C THR A 29 -17.18 14.25 -27.56
N GLY A 30 -17.35 15.47 -27.07
CA GLY A 30 -18.65 16.11 -26.89
C GLY A 30 -18.91 16.63 -25.48
N GLN A 31 -18.58 17.90 -25.22
CA GLN A 31 -19.55 18.98 -24.98
C GLN A 31 -18.83 20.22 -24.42
N SER A 32 -19.16 21.35 -25.04
CA SER A 32 -18.75 22.70 -24.70
C SER A 32 -19.04 23.06 -23.24
N HIS A 33 -18.12 23.81 -22.64
CA HIS A 33 -18.20 24.48 -21.33
C HIS A 33 -19.61 24.69 -20.77
N GLY A 34 -19.92 23.92 -19.73
CA GLY A 34 -20.95 24.23 -18.74
C GLY A 34 -20.44 23.71 -17.39
N GLN A 35 -20.49 24.54 -16.35
CA GLN A 35 -20.15 24.13 -14.99
C GLN A 35 -21.03 22.94 -14.59
N SER A 36 -20.47 21.73 -14.52
CA SER A 36 -21.20 20.59 -13.97
C SER A 36 -21.10 20.64 -12.45
N SER A 37 -22.13 21.21 -11.83
CA SER A 37 -22.47 20.97 -10.44
C SER A 37 -22.90 19.51 -10.30
N TYR A 38 -21.95 18.59 -10.17
CA TYR A 38 -22.27 17.22 -9.77
C TYR A 38 -22.87 17.27 -8.37
N SER A 39 -24.18 16.99 -8.26
CA SER A 39 -24.83 16.75 -6.98
C SER A 39 -24.23 15.48 -6.37
N SER A 40 -23.99 15.45 -5.06
CA SER A 40 -23.56 14.22 -4.36
C SER A 40 -24.54 13.05 -4.52
N ASP A 41 -25.76 13.32 -4.99
CA ASP A 41 -26.81 12.33 -5.20
C ASP A 41 -26.64 11.47 -6.46
N ASP A 42 -25.76 11.86 -7.39
CA ASP A 42 -25.53 11.15 -8.67
C ASP A 42 -24.49 10.02 -8.59
N LEU A 43 -24.06 9.62 -7.39
CA LEU A 43 -23.13 8.50 -7.24
C LEU A 43 -23.81 7.18 -7.66
N PRO A 44 -23.17 6.36 -8.53
CA PRO A 44 -23.75 5.09 -8.97
C PRO A 44 -23.91 4.13 -7.77
N LYS A 45 -25.15 3.69 -7.53
CA LYS A 45 -25.52 2.80 -6.41
C LYS A 45 -25.61 1.32 -6.80
N THR A 46 -25.50 1.02 -8.09
CA THR A 46 -25.66 -0.33 -8.62
C THR A 46 -24.37 -1.13 -8.46
N VAL A 47 -24.47 -2.31 -7.85
CA VAL A 47 -23.36 -3.26 -7.78
C VAL A 47 -23.13 -3.86 -9.15
N VAL A 48 -21.99 -3.56 -9.76
CA VAL A 48 -21.62 -4.04 -11.11
C VAL A 48 -21.02 -5.46 -11.05
N MET A 49 -20.39 -5.83 -9.94
CA MET A 49 -19.68 -7.10 -9.79
C MET A 49 -19.63 -7.54 -8.33
N SER A 50 -19.78 -8.85 -8.09
CA SER A 50 -19.52 -9.48 -6.80
C SER A 50 -18.55 -10.63 -7.01
N LEU A 51 -17.45 -10.64 -6.27
CA LEU A 51 -16.42 -11.68 -6.31
C LEU A 51 -16.52 -12.52 -5.04
N PRO A 52 -16.67 -13.85 -5.14
CA PRO A 52 -16.76 -14.70 -3.96
C PRO A 52 -15.39 -14.78 -3.28
N GLN A 53 -15.27 -14.17 -2.10
CA GLN A 53 -14.08 -14.23 -1.27
C GLN A 53 -14.43 -14.90 0.05
N GLY A 54 -13.80 -16.03 0.34
CA GLY A 54 -14.13 -16.88 1.51
C GLY A 54 -13.71 -16.31 2.87
N SER A 55 -13.00 -15.18 2.88
CA SER A 55 -12.50 -14.53 4.09
C SER A 55 -12.77 -13.04 4.05
N THR A 56 -12.83 -12.40 5.21
CA THR A 56 -13.13 -10.97 5.32
C THR A 56 -12.04 -10.15 4.65
N VAL A 57 -12.43 -9.32 3.69
CA VAL A 57 -11.53 -8.35 3.05
C VAL A 57 -11.16 -7.27 4.05
N ARG A 58 -9.86 -7.08 4.25
CA ARG A 58 -9.32 -6.02 5.09
C ARG A 58 -8.91 -4.80 4.29
N SER A 59 -8.47 -5.03 3.06
CA SER A 59 -7.76 -4.06 2.27
C SER A 59 -7.79 -4.44 0.79
N MET A 60 -7.97 -3.47 -0.09
CA MET A 60 -7.89 -3.67 -1.53
C MET A 60 -7.26 -2.47 -2.24
N ASP A 61 -6.69 -2.71 -3.42
CA ASP A 61 -6.13 -1.66 -4.27
C ASP A 61 -6.17 -2.06 -5.76
N PHE A 62 -6.48 -1.09 -6.62
CA PHE A 62 -6.50 -1.31 -8.07
C PHE A 62 -5.11 -1.11 -8.66
N HIS A 63 -4.73 -1.94 -9.61
CA HIS A 63 -3.48 -1.73 -10.32
C HIS A 63 -3.53 -0.38 -11.07
N PRO A 64 -2.50 0.47 -10.95
CA PRO A 64 -2.57 1.87 -11.42
C PRO A 64 -2.67 2.02 -12.94
N VAL A 65 -2.05 1.10 -13.70
CA VAL A 65 -2.12 1.07 -15.17
C VAL A 65 -3.24 0.15 -15.69
N GLN A 66 -3.34 -1.08 -15.18
CA GLN A 66 -4.33 -2.08 -15.58
C GLN A 66 -5.49 -2.12 -14.59
N GLN A 67 -6.41 -1.16 -14.65
CA GLN A 67 -7.51 -1.02 -13.67
C GLN A 67 -8.54 -2.16 -13.66
N ILE A 68 -8.36 -3.18 -14.51
CA ILE A 68 -9.06 -4.46 -14.43
C ILE A 68 -8.44 -5.41 -13.40
N LEU A 69 -7.24 -5.11 -12.88
CA LEU A 69 -6.59 -5.92 -11.86
C LEU A 69 -6.86 -5.35 -10.47
N LEU A 70 -7.36 -6.20 -9.57
CA LEU A 70 -7.66 -5.87 -8.20
C LEU A 70 -6.81 -6.71 -7.24
N LEU A 71 -5.99 -6.04 -6.44
CA LEU A 71 -5.25 -6.66 -5.35
C LEU A 71 -6.10 -6.62 -4.08
N VAL A 72 -6.18 -7.75 -3.38
CA VAL A 72 -6.99 -7.89 -2.17
C VAL A 72 -6.19 -8.59 -1.07
N GLY A 73 -6.29 -8.07 0.15
CA GLY A 73 -5.75 -8.66 1.36
C GLY A 73 -6.86 -9.01 2.38
N THR A 74 -6.74 -10.15 3.05
CA THR A 74 -7.75 -10.67 3.98
C THR A 74 -7.33 -10.64 5.44
N ASN A 75 -8.29 -10.84 6.33
CA ASN A 75 -8.05 -11.03 7.77
C ASN A 75 -7.32 -12.34 8.11
N MET A 76 -7.24 -13.28 7.16
CA MET A 76 -6.53 -14.56 7.33
C MET A 76 -5.07 -14.50 6.86
N GLY A 77 -4.63 -13.35 6.33
CA GLY A 77 -3.25 -13.16 5.84
C GLY A 77 -3.07 -13.42 4.35
N ASP A 78 -4.16 -13.76 3.66
CA ASP A 78 -4.12 -14.10 2.25
C ASP A 78 -4.10 -12.83 1.41
N ILE A 79 -3.28 -12.87 0.37
CA ILE A 79 -3.27 -11.89 -0.71
C ILE A 79 -3.73 -12.54 -2.00
N MET A 80 -4.53 -11.82 -2.78
CA MET A 80 -5.13 -12.30 -4.00
C MET A 80 -5.04 -11.21 -5.06
N VAL A 81 -4.68 -11.60 -6.29
CA VAL A 81 -4.81 -10.74 -7.47
C VAL A 81 -5.95 -11.28 -8.32
N TRP A 82 -6.91 -10.43 -8.64
CA TRP A 82 -8.06 -10.74 -9.47
C TRP A 82 -7.96 -10.01 -10.79
N ASP A 83 -8.34 -10.68 -11.86
CA ASP A 83 -8.73 -10.02 -13.11
C ASP A 83 -10.25 -9.88 -13.13
N LEU A 84 -10.72 -8.64 -13.09
CA LEU A 84 -12.13 -8.28 -13.10
C LEU A 84 -12.76 -8.49 -14.49
N GLY A 85 -11.98 -8.46 -15.56
CA GLY A 85 -12.45 -8.71 -16.92
C GLY A 85 -12.92 -10.15 -17.10
N SER A 86 -12.05 -11.11 -16.76
CA SER A 86 -12.37 -12.54 -16.77
C SER A 86 -13.14 -13.01 -15.53
N ARG A 87 -13.09 -12.26 -14.44
CA ARG A 87 -13.59 -12.62 -13.10
C ARG A 87 -12.86 -13.82 -12.50
N GLU A 88 -11.61 -14.01 -12.89
CA GLU A 88 -10.75 -15.08 -12.41
C GLU A 88 -9.74 -14.56 -11.39
N ARG A 89 -9.35 -15.45 -10.47
CA ARG A 89 -8.28 -15.19 -9.53
C ARG A 89 -6.96 -15.61 -10.15
N LEU A 90 -6.16 -14.63 -10.52
CA LEU A 90 -4.84 -14.76 -11.13
C LEU A 90 -3.81 -15.36 -10.16
N ALA A 91 -3.82 -14.91 -8.91
CA ALA A 91 -2.86 -15.38 -7.91
C ALA A 91 -3.43 -15.41 -6.51
N ILE A 92 -2.89 -16.30 -5.68
CA ILE A 92 -3.10 -16.33 -4.23
C ILE A 92 -1.78 -16.63 -3.51
N LYS A 93 -1.47 -15.89 -2.44
CA LYS A 93 -0.40 -16.23 -1.48
C LYS A 93 -0.95 -16.11 -0.08
N ASN A 94 -0.63 -17.09 0.74
CA ASN A 94 -0.90 -17.03 2.18
C ASN A 94 0.28 -16.37 2.88
N PHE A 95 0.05 -15.83 4.08
CA PHE A 95 1.14 -15.33 4.90
C PHE A 95 2.16 -16.43 5.22
N LYS A 96 3.43 -16.14 4.93
CA LYS A 96 4.57 -16.99 5.29
C LYS A 96 5.80 -16.12 5.44
N VAL A 97 6.58 -16.36 6.48
CA VAL A 97 7.92 -15.79 6.63
C VAL A 97 8.91 -16.55 5.76
N TRP A 98 9.66 -15.84 4.92
CA TRP A 98 10.58 -16.41 3.94
C TRP A 98 11.89 -16.82 4.60
N GLU A 99 12.46 -15.98 5.46
CA GLU A 99 13.76 -16.20 6.12
C GLU A 99 13.64 -16.15 7.65
N LEU A 100 12.93 -17.13 8.23
CA LEU A 100 12.64 -17.17 9.67
C LEU A 100 13.90 -17.14 10.56
N ALA A 101 15.00 -17.76 10.11
CA ALA A 101 16.25 -17.81 10.87
C ALA A 101 16.96 -16.45 10.98
N SER A 102 16.66 -15.53 10.06
CA SER A 102 17.22 -14.17 10.03
C SER A 102 16.35 -13.17 10.79
N CYS A 103 15.14 -13.58 11.21
CA CYS A 103 14.19 -12.72 11.90
C CYS A 103 14.60 -12.46 13.35
N SER A 104 14.27 -11.28 13.87
CA SER A 104 14.53 -10.96 15.27
C SER A 104 13.78 -11.89 16.23
N MET A 105 14.26 -11.96 17.48
CA MET A 105 13.57 -12.73 18.50
C MET A 105 12.14 -12.23 18.76
N ALA A 106 11.90 -10.93 18.67
CA ALA A 106 10.58 -10.36 18.87
C ALA A 106 9.58 -10.89 17.82
N LEU A 107 10.01 -10.92 16.55
CA LEU A 107 9.20 -11.48 15.47
C LEU A 107 8.97 -12.99 15.65
N GLN A 108 10.02 -13.75 16.00
CA GLN A 108 9.87 -15.19 16.26
C GLN A 108 8.87 -15.46 17.39
N THR A 109 8.92 -14.70 18.49
CA THR A 109 7.94 -14.81 19.57
C THR A 109 6.54 -14.41 19.12
N SER A 110 6.40 -13.35 18.33
CA SER A 110 5.11 -12.93 17.78
C SER A 110 4.47 -14.00 16.88
N LEU A 111 5.27 -14.74 16.12
CA LEU A 111 4.83 -15.83 15.25
C LEU A 111 4.43 -17.09 16.02
N ALA A 112 4.98 -17.30 17.22
CA ALA A 112 4.64 -18.44 18.07
C ALA A 112 3.23 -18.32 18.70
N ASN A 113 2.61 -17.14 18.67
CA ASN A 113 1.23 -16.96 19.09
C ASN A 113 0.26 -17.51 18.02
N ASP A 114 -0.74 -18.30 18.43
CA ASP A 114 -1.77 -18.95 17.57
C ASP A 114 -2.62 -18.00 16.70
N TYR A 115 -2.42 -16.69 16.81
CA TYR A 115 -3.07 -15.71 15.94
C TYR A 115 -2.38 -15.66 14.58
N LEU A 116 -3.12 -16.08 13.55
CA LEU A 116 -2.78 -15.87 12.14
C LEU A 116 -2.49 -14.40 11.85
N ALA A 117 -1.53 -14.14 10.96
CA ALA A 117 -1.20 -12.78 10.56
C ALA A 117 -2.29 -12.23 9.62
N SER A 118 -3.01 -11.19 10.05
CA SER A 118 -3.98 -10.48 9.19
C SER A 118 -3.26 -9.54 8.24
N VAL A 119 -3.80 -9.31 7.05
CA VAL A 119 -3.38 -8.19 6.20
C VAL A 119 -4.02 -6.91 6.71
N ASN A 120 -3.22 -5.88 6.99
CA ASN A 120 -3.69 -4.55 7.36
C ASN A 120 -3.82 -3.64 6.14
N ARG A 121 -2.81 -3.66 5.25
CA ARG A 121 -2.81 -2.88 4.01
C ARG A 121 -2.18 -3.66 2.85
N VAL A 122 -2.74 -3.45 1.67
CA VAL A 122 -2.16 -3.78 0.36
C VAL A 122 -2.15 -2.52 -0.48
N MET A 123 -1.10 -2.33 -1.27
CA MET A 123 -1.01 -1.20 -2.20
C MET A 123 -0.11 -1.55 -3.36
N TRP A 124 -0.47 -1.12 -4.56
CA TRP A 124 0.40 -1.16 -5.72
C TRP A 124 1.44 -0.03 -5.68
N SER A 125 2.63 -0.33 -6.20
CA SER A 125 3.58 0.69 -6.60
C SER A 125 3.01 1.54 -7.75
N PRO A 126 3.32 2.83 -7.85
CA PRO A 126 2.80 3.71 -8.91
C PRO A 126 3.01 3.25 -10.35
N ASP A 127 4.06 2.49 -10.63
CA ASP A 127 4.33 1.89 -11.94
C ASP A 127 3.65 0.53 -12.13
N GLY A 128 3.07 -0.04 -11.07
CA GLY A 128 2.32 -1.30 -11.08
C GLY A 128 3.18 -2.56 -11.12
N THR A 129 4.50 -2.43 -11.05
CA THR A 129 5.42 -3.58 -11.16
C THR A 129 5.60 -4.32 -9.84
N LEU A 130 5.42 -3.61 -8.73
CA LEU A 130 5.44 -4.15 -7.37
C LEU A 130 4.12 -3.88 -6.65
N PHE A 131 3.86 -4.64 -5.60
CA PHE A 131 2.93 -4.25 -4.55
C PHE A 131 3.44 -4.62 -3.17
N GLY A 132 3.02 -3.87 -2.16
CA GLY A 132 3.37 -4.04 -0.77
C GLY A 132 2.21 -4.66 0.02
N VAL A 133 2.55 -5.39 1.08
CA VAL A 133 1.61 -6.01 2.00
C VAL A 133 2.08 -5.78 3.43
N ALA A 134 1.31 -5.05 4.23
CA ALA A 134 1.55 -4.84 5.65
C ALA A 134 0.70 -5.81 6.46
N TYR A 135 1.34 -6.55 7.35
CA TYR A 135 0.66 -7.55 8.18
C TYR A 135 0.47 -7.05 9.62
N SER A 136 -0.42 -7.72 10.36
CA SER A 136 -0.59 -7.53 11.81
C SER A 136 0.57 -8.11 12.64
N LYS A 137 1.59 -8.66 11.97
CA LYS A 137 2.89 -9.04 12.53
C LYS A 137 3.91 -7.97 12.15
N HIS A 138 5.18 -8.18 12.52
CA HIS A 138 6.26 -7.19 12.37
C HIS A 138 6.69 -6.94 10.92
N ILE A 139 6.03 -7.56 9.95
CA ILE A 139 6.54 -7.75 8.59
C ILE A 139 5.77 -6.94 7.56
N VAL A 140 6.51 -6.41 6.59
CA VAL A 140 6.01 -6.03 5.27
C VAL A 140 6.63 -6.96 4.22
N HIS A 141 5.79 -7.47 3.31
CA HIS A 141 6.27 -8.13 2.10
C HIS A 141 6.10 -7.22 0.90
N LEU A 142 7.06 -7.24 -0.01
CA LEU A 142 6.92 -6.71 -1.36
C LEU A 142 6.92 -7.89 -2.33
N TYR A 143 6.01 -7.86 -3.28
CA TYR A 143 5.96 -8.82 -4.37
C TYR A 143 6.12 -8.10 -5.69
N SER A 144 6.82 -8.74 -6.63
CA SER A 144 6.85 -8.32 -8.02
C SER A 144 5.74 -9.02 -8.80
N TYR A 145 5.07 -8.28 -9.65
CA TYR A 145 4.02 -8.77 -10.53
C TYR A 145 4.37 -8.43 -11.97
N HIS A 146 4.58 -9.47 -12.78
CA HIS A 146 4.74 -9.33 -14.22
C HIS A 146 3.56 -10.05 -14.90
N ASN A 147 2.96 -9.36 -15.87
CA ASN A 147 1.75 -9.76 -16.59
C ASN A 147 1.57 -11.29 -16.77
N GLY A 148 0.41 -11.84 -16.37
CA GLY A 148 0.05 -13.25 -16.61
C GLY A 148 0.48 -14.21 -15.50
N ASP A 149 0.07 -13.93 -14.26
CA ASP A 149 0.22 -14.77 -13.06
C ASP A 149 1.64 -14.93 -12.48
N ASP A 150 2.63 -14.18 -12.97
CA ASP A 150 3.99 -14.25 -12.43
C ASP A 150 4.16 -13.40 -11.16
N LEU A 151 3.60 -13.93 -10.06
CA LEU A 151 3.71 -13.34 -8.73
C LEU A 151 4.92 -13.89 -7.96
N ARG A 152 5.96 -13.06 -7.78
CA ARG A 152 7.21 -13.46 -7.10
C ARG A 152 7.47 -12.66 -5.84
N ASN A 153 8.14 -13.33 -4.90
CA ASN A 153 8.66 -12.72 -3.68
C ASN A 153 9.77 -11.74 -4.06
N HIS A 154 9.68 -10.48 -3.63
CA HIS A 154 10.68 -9.45 -3.93
C HIS A 154 11.49 -9.06 -2.69
N LEU A 155 10.82 -8.62 -1.61
CA LEU A 155 11.48 -8.30 -0.33
C LEU A 155 10.62 -8.70 0.88
N GLU A 156 11.31 -9.11 1.95
CA GLU A 156 10.75 -9.31 3.29
C GLU A 156 11.43 -8.31 4.23
N ILE A 157 10.64 -7.47 4.89
CA ILE A 157 11.13 -6.40 5.76
C ILE A 157 10.49 -6.56 7.14
N GLU A 158 11.31 -6.79 8.16
CA GLU A 158 10.89 -6.66 9.57
C GLU A 158 10.78 -5.15 9.91
N ALA A 159 9.62 -4.58 9.60
CA ALA A 159 9.41 -3.16 9.57
C ALA A 159 9.21 -2.56 10.97
N HIS A 160 8.38 -3.17 11.81
CA HIS A 160 7.98 -2.60 13.11
C HIS A 160 7.97 -3.63 14.22
N VAL A 161 8.23 -3.22 15.46
CA VAL A 161 7.95 -4.08 16.62
C VAL A 161 6.44 -3.99 16.90
N GLY A 162 5.72 -5.08 16.67
CA GLY A 162 4.25 -5.12 16.72
C GLY A 162 3.60 -5.13 15.33
N SER A 163 2.34 -4.72 15.26
CA SER A 163 1.58 -4.63 14.01
C SER A 163 2.15 -3.56 13.06
N VAL A 164 2.26 -3.87 11.76
CA VAL A 164 2.43 -2.85 10.72
C VAL A 164 1.04 -2.41 10.27
N ASN A 165 0.65 -1.19 10.63
CA ASN A 165 -0.72 -0.73 10.47
C ASN A 165 -1.03 -0.24 9.06
N ASP A 166 -0.05 0.35 8.38
CA ASP A 166 -0.23 0.89 7.04
C ASP A 166 1.08 0.92 6.24
N LEU A 167 0.95 1.04 4.91
CA LEU A 167 2.07 1.21 4.00
C LEU A 167 1.71 2.12 2.83
N ALA A 168 2.70 2.84 2.32
CA ALA A 168 2.60 3.64 1.10
C ALA A 168 3.86 3.57 0.26
N PHE A 169 3.69 3.62 -1.06
CA PHE A 169 4.81 3.81 -1.98
C PHE A 169 5.11 5.30 -2.19
N SER A 170 6.39 5.59 -2.35
CA SER A 170 6.89 6.93 -2.66
C SER A 170 8.01 6.85 -3.68
N TYR A 171 8.07 7.84 -4.57
CA TYR A 171 9.16 8.00 -5.54
C TYR A 171 9.89 9.35 -5.36
N PRO A 172 10.64 9.54 -4.24
CA PRO A 172 11.41 10.76 -4.03
C PRO A 172 12.48 11.00 -5.10
N ASN A 173 13.26 9.96 -5.31
CA ASN A 173 14.48 9.87 -6.11
C ASN A 173 14.64 8.41 -6.60
N LYS A 174 14.24 7.47 -5.74
CA LYS A 174 14.16 6.02 -5.96
C LYS A 174 12.86 5.51 -5.36
N LEU A 175 12.43 4.30 -5.71
CA LEU A 175 11.25 3.71 -5.11
C LEU A 175 11.49 3.41 -3.62
N CYS A 176 10.63 3.95 -2.78
CA CYS A 176 10.63 3.75 -1.35
C CYS A 176 9.27 3.21 -0.88
N VAL A 177 9.29 2.45 0.21
CA VAL A 177 8.10 2.10 0.99
C VAL A 177 8.14 2.86 2.30
N VAL A 178 7.03 3.48 2.66
CA VAL A 178 6.83 4.14 3.95
C VAL A 178 5.87 3.30 4.76
N THR A 179 6.21 2.99 6.00
CA THR A 179 5.44 2.12 6.88
C THR A 179 5.20 2.81 8.21
N CYS A 180 4.09 2.48 8.87
CA CYS A 180 3.83 2.90 10.24
C CYS A 180 3.27 1.75 11.07
N GLY A 181 3.44 1.79 12.39
CA GLY A 181 3.07 0.65 13.22
C GLY A 181 2.85 0.94 14.70
N GLU A 182 2.68 -0.16 15.43
CA GLU A 182 2.41 -0.20 16.86
C GLU A 182 3.56 0.34 17.72
N ASP A 183 4.80 0.23 17.22
CA ASP A 183 5.99 0.82 17.84
C ASP A 183 6.02 2.36 17.79
N ARG A 184 4.99 2.99 17.20
CA ARG A 184 4.80 4.44 17.13
C ARG A 184 5.78 5.15 16.21
N PHE A 185 6.52 4.40 15.39
CA PHE A 185 7.42 4.97 14.41
C PHE A 185 6.78 5.01 13.03
N ILE A 186 7.26 5.94 12.22
CA ILE A 186 7.13 5.88 10.77
C ILE A 186 8.52 5.58 10.22
N LYS A 187 8.63 4.61 9.31
CA LYS A 187 9.92 4.18 8.75
C LYS A 187 9.86 4.22 7.23
N VAL A 188 10.98 4.56 6.62
CA VAL A 188 11.14 4.61 5.16
C VAL A 188 12.18 3.61 4.75
N TRP A 189 11.87 2.82 3.73
CA TRP A 189 12.68 1.70 3.25
C TRP A 189 12.94 1.87 1.76
N ASP A 190 14.14 1.53 1.31
CA ASP A 190 14.41 1.34 -0.10
C ASP A 190 13.67 0.09 -0.59
N ALA A 191 12.82 0.25 -1.62
CA ALA A 191 11.98 -0.84 -2.11
C ALA A 191 12.73 -1.87 -2.97
N ASN A 192 14.00 -1.62 -3.32
CA ASN A 192 14.83 -2.56 -4.08
C ASN A 192 15.78 -3.32 -3.16
N THR A 193 16.33 -2.66 -2.13
CA THR A 193 17.34 -3.27 -1.24
C THR A 193 16.79 -3.67 0.12
N GLY A 194 15.60 -3.21 0.49
CA GLY A 194 15.03 -3.39 1.83
C GLY A 194 15.74 -2.57 2.91
N SER A 195 16.69 -1.70 2.55
CA SER A 195 17.48 -0.94 3.52
C SER A 195 16.67 0.22 4.09
N LYS A 196 16.57 0.28 5.43
CA LYS A 196 15.95 1.42 6.14
C LYS A 196 16.72 2.71 5.87
N GLN A 197 16.03 3.71 5.36
CA GLN A 197 16.57 5.03 5.04
C GLN A 197 16.32 6.02 6.18
N TYR A 198 15.11 6.01 6.74
CA TYR A 198 14.69 6.96 7.76
C TYR A 198 13.80 6.30 8.82
N THR A 199 13.89 6.84 10.04
CA THR A 199 12.95 6.59 11.14
C THR A 199 12.46 7.95 11.64
N PHE A 200 11.16 8.13 11.70
CA PHE A 200 10.53 9.32 12.29
C PHE A 200 9.93 8.95 13.64
N GLU A 201 10.31 9.72 14.65
CA GLU A 201 9.93 9.55 16.05
C GLU A 201 9.06 10.75 16.50
N GLY A 202 8.49 10.66 17.71
CA GLY A 202 7.73 11.75 18.33
C GLY A 202 6.23 11.46 18.51
N HIS A 203 5.74 10.35 17.98
CA HIS A 203 4.39 9.89 18.27
C HIS A 203 4.34 9.19 19.64
N GLU A 204 3.42 9.62 20.50
CA GLU A 204 3.23 9.02 21.83
C GLU A 204 2.35 7.76 21.79
N ALA A 205 1.65 7.53 20.69
CA ALA A 205 0.73 6.42 20.44
C ALA A 205 0.98 5.76 19.07
N PRO A 206 0.46 4.53 18.84
CA PRO A 206 0.56 3.84 17.55
C PRO A 206 0.12 4.73 16.39
N VAL A 207 0.81 4.62 15.26
CA VAL A 207 0.44 5.34 14.03
C VAL A 207 -0.38 4.39 13.17
N TYR A 208 -1.59 4.80 12.83
CA TYR A 208 -2.56 3.91 12.18
C TYR A 208 -2.62 4.06 10.66
N SER A 209 -2.24 5.22 10.11
CA SER A 209 -2.29 5.42 8.67
C SER A 209 -1.23 6.37 8.15
N VAL A 210 -0.80 6.06 6.92
CA VAL A 210 0.07 6.88 6.10
C VAL A 210 -0.63 7.23 4.79
N CYS A 211 -0.60 8.51 4.39
CA CYS A 211 -1.24 9.01 3.19
C CYS A 211 -0.21 9.73 2.31
N PRO A 212 0.20 9.13 1.18
CA PRO A 212 0.98 9.85 0.19
C PRO A 212 0.07 10.83 -0.56
N HIS A 213 0.49 12.09 -0.60
CA HIS A 213 -0.14 13.16 -1.34
C HIS A 213 0.87 13.71 -2.35
N HIS A 214 0.43 14.08 -3.55
CA HIS A 214 1.28 14.74 -4.53
C HIS A 214 0.75 16.15 -4.76
N LYS A 215 1.59 17.17 -4.54
CA LYS A 215 1.27 18.55 -4.91
C LYS A 215 2.43 19.11 -5.73
N GLU A 216 2.14 19.54 -6.97
CA GLU A 216 3.09 20.30 -7.79
C GLU A 216 4.46 19.61 -7.96
N ASN A 217 4.47 18.31 -8.27
CA ASN A 217 5.68 17.46 -8.39
C ASN A 217 6.45 17.19 -7.09
N ILE A 218 5.88 17.57 -5.93
CA ILE A 218 6.41 17.22 -4.60
C ILE A 218 5.49 16.17 -4.00
N GLN A 219 6.05 15.03 -3.60
CA GLN A 219 5.33 14.06 -2.79
C GLN A 219 5.41 14.50 -1.31
N VAL A 220 4.25 14.79 -0.73
CA VAL A 220 4.03 15.08 0.68
C VAL A 220 3.45 13.83 1.30
N LEU A 221 4.05 13.31 2.36
CA LEU A 221 3.42 12.25 3.15
C LEU A 221 2.74 12.90 4.35
N SER A 222 1.42 12.76 4.42
CA SER A 222 0.64 13.08 5.60
C SER A 222 0.33 11.79 6.37
N PHE A 223 0.33 11.86 7.68
CA PHE A 223 0.14 10.69 8.54
C PHE A 223 -0.90 11.01 9.60
N TRP A 224 -1.72 10.03 9.96
CA TRP A 224 -2.80 10.20 10.91
C TRP A 224 -2.61 9.30 12.14
N ILE A 225 -2.75 9.91 13.32
CA ILE A 225 -2.92 9.22 14.61
C ILE A 225 -4.42 9.30 14.93
N VAL A 226 -5.05 8.17 15.25
CA VAL A 226 -6.48 8.09 15.63
C VAL A 226 -6.60 7.81 17.14
#